data_AF-A0A842TMF4-F1
#
_entry.id   AF-A0A842TMF4-F1
#
_cell.length_a   1.000
_cell.length_b   1.000
_cell.length_c   1.000
_cell.angle_alpha   90.00
_cell.angle_beta   90.00
_cell.angle_gamma   90.00
#
_symmetry.space_group_name_H-M   'P 1'
#
loop_
_entity.id
_entity.type
_entity.pdbx_description
1 polymer ?
#
loop_
_entity_poly.entity_id
_entity_poly.type
_entity_poly.pdbx_seq_one_letter_code
_entity_poly.pdbx_strand_id
1 'polypeptide(L)'
;MELNFQNIHICEPSESIITQLESTISGKNGRKEDLIEIISYGMSLLKKDDLDLKLKILISLYQNNKRLTQLIEEFGKKSDILRAIYELVSFGFLSEKNLEDKPSGYYKNYEYFFSHDRYIYKISKILKQNRRILESEKTLLENEILFQCKKCNKTYNYIAAMTNNFCCCEKNMIELNKNNLLIEINKKIDQIDSKLEIVENL
;
A
#
# COMPACT_ATOMS: atom_id res chain seq x y z
N MET A 1 12.24 16.37 -14.98
CA MET A 1 11.22 15.47 -14.42
C MET A 1 11.96 14.26 -13.90
N GLU A 2 11.90 13.97 -12.60
CA GLU A 2 12.54 12.77 -12.06
C GLU A 2 11.59 11.58 -12.23
N LEU A 3 12.04 10.49 -12.84
CA LEU A 3 11.29 9.25 -12.87
C LEU A 3 11.46 8.58 -11.51
N ASN A 4 10.37 8.47 -10.75
CA ASN A 4 10.40 8.02 -9.37
C ASN A 4 10.27 6.49 -9.31
N PHE A 5 11.32 5.79 -9.76
CA PHE A 5 11.33 4.32 -9.85
C PHE A 5 11.42 3.59 -8.50
N GLN A 6 11.50 4.32 -7.38
CA GLN A 6 11.78 3.83 -6.03
C GLN A 6 10.87 4.63 -5.06
N ASN A 7 10.08 4.09 -4.15
CA ASN A 7 10.03 2.80 -3.49
C ASN A 7 8.56 2.53 -3.14
N ILE A 8 7.94 1.49 -3.71
CA ILE A 8 6.86 0.83 -2.97
C ILE A 8 7.61 -0.01 -1.93
N HIS A 9 7.81 0.57 -0.74
CA HIS A 9 8.54 -0.09 0.32
C HIS A 9 7.63 -1.18 0.91
N ILE A 10 7.65 -2.36 0.30
CA ILE A 10 6.90 -3.52 0.77
C ILE A 10 7.55 -3.96 2.09
N CYS A 11 6.78 -3.92 3.17
CA CYS A 11 7.19 -4.47 4.46
C CYS A 11 6.34 -5.69 4.77
N GLU A 12 7.00 -6.82 5.00
CA GLU A 12 6.31 -8.08 5.28
C GLU A 12 6.14 -8.29 6.80
N PRO A 13 4.94 -8.67 7.26
CA PRO A 13 4.75 -9.15 8.63
C PRO A 13 5.55 -10.43 8.90
N SER A 14 5.78 -10.75 10.18
CA SER A 14 6.42 -12.02 10.53
C SER A 14 5.59 -13.24 10.05
N GLU A 15 6.25 -14.27 9.53
CA GLU A 15 5.61 -15.51 9.03
C GLU A 15 4.64 -16.10 10.05
N SER A 16 5.01 -16.08 11.33
CA SER A 16 4.18 -16.59 12.42
C SER A 16 2.81 -15.93 12.51
N ILE A 17 2.68 -14.64 12.18
CA ILE A 17 1.41 -13.91 12.25
C ILE A 17 0.63 -14.09 10.95
N ILE A 18 1.30 -14.27 9.80
CA ILE A 18 0.64 -14.67 8.56
C ILE A 18 -0.05 -16.04 8.73
N THR A 19 0.62 -17.01 9.35
CA THR A 19 0.00 -18.31 9.67
C THR A 19 -1.20 -18.16 10.63
N GLN A 20 -1.15 -17.20 11.56
CA GLN A 20 -2.30 -16.91 12.43
C GLN A 20 -3.47 -16.31 11.64
N LEU A 21 -3.20 -15.39 10.70
CA LEU A 21 -4.20 -14.82 9.81
C LEU A 21 -4.85 -15.93 8.95
N GLU A 22 -4.02 -16.79 8.36
CA GLU A 22 -4.47 -17.97 7.61
C GLU A 22 -5.37 -18.87 8.46
N SER A 23 -5.02 -19.15 9.71
CA SER A 23 -5.88 -19.96 10.58
C SER A 23 -7.20 -19.28 10.95
N THR A 24 -7.22 -17.94 10.96
CA THR A 24 -8.38 -17.13 11.39
C THR A 24 -9.42 -16.94 10.30
N ILE A 25 -8.98 -16.76 9.05
CA ILE A 25 -9.89 -16.55 7.91
C ILE A 25 -10.48 -17.91 7.48
N SER A 26 -11.79 -18.09 7.67
CA SER A 26 -12.54 -19.25 7.21
C SER A 26 -13.24 -18.98 5.87
N GLY A 27 -13.17 -19.92 4.92
CA GLY A 27 -13.73 -19.77 3.57
C GLY A 27 -13.36 -20.92 2.63
N LYS A 28 -13.96 -20.97 1.43
CA LYS A 28 -13.52 -21.89 0.36
C LYS A 28 -12.06 -21.56 0.02
N ASN A 29 -11.20 -22.58 -0.12
CA ASN A 29 -9.73 -22.42 -0.24
C ASN A 29 -9.29 -21.24 -1.14
N GLY A 30 -9.82 -21.12 -2.37
CA GLY A 30 -9.44 -20.02 -3.27
C GLY A 30 -9.79 -18.61 -2.76
N ARG A 31 -11.01 -18.39 -2.26
CA ARG A 31 -11.42 -17.07 -1.74
C ARG A 31 -10.67 -16.65 -0.47
N LYS A 32 -10.22 -17.64 0.30
CA LYS A 32 -9.43 -17.42 1.50
C LYS A 32 -8.02 -16.94 1.14
N GLU A 33 -7.37 -17.62 0.20
CA GLU A 33 -6.04 -17.27 -0.31
C GLU A 33 -6.04 -15.86 -0.92
N ASP A 34 -7.05 -15.57 -1.75
CA ASP A 34 -7.28 -14.25 -2.33
C ASP A 34 -7.37 -13.15 -1.27
N LEU A 35 -8.19 -13.36 -0.23
CA LEU A 35 -8.35 -12.37 0.84
C LEU A 35 -7.06 -12.16 1.63
N ILE A 36 -6.31 -13.23 1.92
CA ILE A 36 -5.02 -13.15 2.62
C ILE A 36 -4.00 -12.39 1.79
N GLU A 37 -3.95 -12.62 0.47
CA GLU A 37 -3.06 -11.90 -0.42
C GLU A 37 -3.34 -10.40 -0.38
N ILE A 38 -4.61 -9.99 -0.50
CA ILE A 38 -4.96 -8.57 -0.50
C ILE A 38 -4.73 -7.95 0.89
N ILE A 39 -4.95 -8.69 1.99
CA ILE A 39 -4.69 -8.17 3.34
C ILE A 39 -3.18 -7.97 3.50
N SER A 40 -2.38 -8.94 3.08
CA SER A 40 -0.92 -8.88 3.14
C SER A 40 -0.38 -7.72 2.29
N TYR A 41 -0.93 -7.54 1.09
CA TYR A 41 -0.63 -6.39 0.24
C TYR A 41 -0.98 -5.08 0.95
N GLY A 42 -2.19 -4.94 1.49
CA GLY A 42 -2.60 -3.73 2.19
C GLY A 42 -1.77 -3.42 3.44
N MET A 43 -1.36 -4.46 4.19
CA MET A 43 -0.45 -4.32 5.33
C MET A 43 0.94 -3.85 4.91
N SER A 44 1.42 -4.31 3.75
CA SER A 44 2.72 -3.89 3.21
C SER A 44 2.78 -2.42 2.81
N LEU A 45 1.62 -1.77 2.62
CA LEU A 45 1.51 -0.35 2.32
C LEU A 45 1.49 0.53 3.58
N LEU A 46 1.34 -0.07 4.77
CA LEU A 46 1.38 0.65 6.04
C LEU A 46 2.84 0.94 6.43
N LYS A 47 3.03 1.90 7.34
CA LYS A 47 4.35 2.15 7.94
C LYS A 47 4.87 0.89 8.62
N LYS A 48 6.17 0.66 8.50
CA LYS A 48 6.86 -0.52 9.02
C LYS A 48 6.72 -0.69 10.54
N ASP A 49 6.59 0.43 11.25
CA ASP A 49 6.46 0.44 12.69
C ASP A 49 5.21 -0.36 13.12
N ASP A 50 5.40 -1.28 14.06
CA ASP A 50 4.33 -2.05 14.69
C ASP A 50 3.47 -2.89 13.73
N LEU A 51 3.98 -3.34 12.57
CA LEU A 51 3.23 -4.20 11.64
C LEU A 51 2.65 -5.45 12.31
N ASP A 52 3.44 -6.11 13.15
CA ASP A 52 2.99 -7.28 13.91
C ASP A 52 1.83 -6.93 14.86
N LEU A 53 1.87 -5.77 15.52
CA LEU A 53 0.80 -5.32 16.40
C LEU A 53 -0.46 -4.97 15.60
N LYS A 54 -0.31 -4.28 14.46
CA LYS A 54 -1.41 -3.96 13.55
C LYS A 54 -2.11 -5.23 13.08
N LEU A 55 -1.34 -6.25 12.69
CA LEU A 55 -1.88 -7.51 12.22
C LEU A 55 -2.55 -8.30 13.35
N LYS A 56 -1.99 -8.30 14.56
CA LYS A 56 -2.64 -8.88 15.75
C LYS A 56 -3.99 -8.22 16.07
N ILE A 57 -4.04 -6.89 16.05
CA ILE A 57 -5.28 -6.13 16.23
C ILE A 57 -6.29 -6.51 15.14
N LEU A 58 -5.85 -6.57 13.88
CA LEU A 58 -6.69 -6.93 12.75
C LEU A 58 -7.30 -8.33 12.91
N ILE A 59 -6.48 -9.34 13.22
CA ILE A 59 -6.90 -10.73 13.45
C ILE A 59 -7.93 -10.79 14.57
N SER A 60 -7.65 -10.12 15.69
CA SER A 60 -8.56 -10.03 16.83
C SER A 60 -9.90 -9.40 16.47
N LEU A 61 -9.90 -8.37 15.62
CA LEU A 61 -11.09 -7.64 15.17
C LEU A 61 -11.82 -8.30 14.00
N TYR A 62 -11.17 -9.23 13.30
CA TYR A 62 -11.79 -10.05 12.26
C TYR A 62 -12.79 -11.04 12.87
N GLN A 63 -12.49 -11.55 14.07
CA GLN A 63 -13.35 -12.50 14.77
C GLN A 63 -14.45 -11.81 15.58
N ASN A 64 -14.13 -10.68 16.24
CA ASN A 64 -15.04 -10.02 17.17
C ASN A 64 -14.82 -8.50 17.20
N ASN A 65 -15.90 -7.74 17.31
CA ASN A 65 -15.81 -6.31 17.59
C ASN A 65 -15.23 -6.10 19.00
N LYS A 66 -14.32 -5.14 19.16
CA LYS A 66 -13.72 -4.85 20.47
C LYS A 66 -13.67 -3.35 20.75
N ARG A 67 -13.85 -3.00 22.01
CA ARG A 67 -13.64 -1.65 22.52
C ARG A 67 -12.16 -1.34 22.66
N LEU A 68 -11.81 -0.05 22.65
CA LEU A 68 -10.43 0.39 22.88
C LEU A 68 -9.83 -0.19 24.18
N THR A 69 -10.60 -0.23 25.27
CA THR A 69 -10.12 -0.75 26.56
C THR A 69 -9.73 -2.23 26.49
N GLN A 70 -10.50 -3.04 25.76
CA GLN A 70 -10.21 -4.46 25.57
C GLN A 70 -8.93 -4.66 24.75
N LEU A 71 -8.75 -3.85 23.69
CA LEU A 71 -7.52 -3.90 22.87
C LEU A 71 -6.28 -3.47 23.68
N ILE A 72 -6.43 -2.51 24.59
CA ILE A 72 -5.35 -2.10 25.51
C ILE A 72 -5.01 -3.21 26.50
N GLU A 73 -6.02 -3.86 27.09
CA GLU A 73 -5.83 -4.99 28.02
C GLU A 73 -5.11 -6.17 27.35
N GLU A 74 -5.43 -6.43 26.08
CA GLU A 74 -4.90 -7.58 25.34
C GLU A 74 -3.50 -7.34 24.76
N PHE A 75 -3.24 -6.14 24.24
CA PHE A 75 -2.04 -5.86 23.45
C PHE A 75 -1.09 -4.84 24.11
N GLY A 76 -1.46 -4.26 25.26
CA GLY A 76 -0.57 -3.47 26.11
C GLY A 76 -0.72 -1.95 25.96
N LYS A 77 0.35 -1.26 25.57
CA LYS A 77 0.45 0.20 25.73
C LYS A 77 -0.56 0.96 24.88
N LYS A 78 -1.40 1.77 25.53
CA LYS A 78 -2.43 2.62 24.91
C LYS A 78 -1.93 3.45 23.71
N SER A 79 -0.74 4.04 23.80
CA SER A 79 -0.17 4.86 22.73
C SER A 79 0.03 4.07 21.43
N ASP A 80 0.54 2.85 21.56
CA ASP A 80 0.95 2.00 20.45
C ASP A 80 -0.30 1.43 19.78
N ILE A 81 -1.29 1.03 20.59
CA ILE A 81 -2.61 0.59 20.13
C ILE A 81 -3.35 1.69 19.38
N LEU A 82 -3.39 2.91 19.93
CA LEU A 82 -4.04 4.03 19.25
C LEU A 82 -3.35 4.35 17.92
N ARG A 83 -2.01 4.38 17.88
CA ARG A 83 -1.24 4.58 16.65
C ARG A 83 -1.59 3.52 15.59
N ALA A 84 -1.60 2.25 15.97
CA ALA A 84 -1.93 1.15 15.09
C ALA A 84 -3.39 1.24 14.59
N ILE A 85 -4.35 1.49 15.48
CA ILE A 85 -5.77 1.63 15.13
C ILE A 85 -5.99 2.80 14.17
N TYR A 86 -5.41 3.98 14.43
CA TYR A 86 -5.58 5.14 13.56
C TYR A 86 -5.10 4.86 12.15
N GLU A 87 -3.96 4.17 12.01
CA GLU A 87 -3.45 3.80 10.70
C GLU A 87 -4.34 2.78 10.00
N LEU A 88 -4.78 1.72 10.71
CA LEU A 88 -5.70 0.72 10.17
C LEU A 88 -7.06 1.30 9.76
N VAL A 89 -7.62 2.23 10.55
CA VAL A 89 -8.84 2.97 10.20
C VAL A 89 -8.61 3.84 8.96
N SER A 90 -7.49 4.56 8.89
CA SER A 90 -7.17 5.44 7.75
C SER A 90 -7.04 4.69 6.42
N PHE A 91 -6.53 3.46 6.49
CA PHE A 91 -6.40 2.55 5.36
C PHE A 91 -7.66 1.75 5.05
N GLY A 92 -8.69 1.85 5.92
CA GLY A 92 -10.00 1.22 5.72
C GLY A 92 -10.13 -0.19 6.26
N PHE A 93 -9.09 -0.75 6.88
CA PHE A 93 -9.15 -2.08 7.51
C PHE A 93 -10.17 -2.14 8.65
N LEU A 94 -10.27 -1.06 9.42
CA LEU A 94 -11.17 -0.96 10.56
C LEU A 94 -12.20 0.15 10.38
N SER A 95 -13.37 -0.08 10.95
CA SER A 95 -14.38 0.95 11.20
C SER A 95 -14.58 1.13 12.69
N GLU A 96 -15.02 2.31 13.09
CA GLU A 96 -15.32 2.64 14.48
C GLU A 96 -16.77 3.08 14.62
N LYS A 97 -17.40 2.65 15.73
CA LYS A 97 -18.73 3.08 16.15
C LYS A 97 -18.62 3.75 17.50
N ASN A 98 -19.16 4.96 17.62
CA ASN A 98 -19.27 5.63 18.91
C ASN A 98 -20.43 5.00 19.69
N LEU A 99 -20.13 4.46 20.86
CA LEU A 99 -21.10 3.98 21.82
C LEU A 99 -21.37 5.12 22.81
N GLU A 100 -22.09 6.15 22.36
CA GLU A 100 -22.58 7.20 23.25
C GLU A 100 -23.69 6.62 24.12
N ASP A 101 -23.50 6.63 25.44
CA ASP A 101 -24.62 6.52 26.37
C ASP A 101 -24.38 7.04 27.80
N LYS A 102 -23.20 7.59 28.15
CA LYS A 102 -23.03 8.23 29.46
C LYS A 102 -22.17 9.49 29.44
N PRO A 103 -22.57 10.55 30.17
CA PRO A 103 -21.74 11.73 30.41
C PRO A 103 -20.65 11.36 31.44
N SER A 104 -19.65 10.58 31.03
CA SER A 104 -18.46 10.34 31.85
C SER A 104 -17.22 10.84 31.12
N GLY A 105 -17.15 12.16 31.01
CA GLY A 105 -15.98 13.00 31.30
C GLY A 105 -14.66 12.82 30.55
N TYR A 106 -14.21 11.64 30.11
CA TYR A 106 -12.80 11.51 29.74
C TYR A 106 -12.44 10.65 28.54
N TYR A 107 -13.28 9.73 28.05
CA TYR A 107 -12.95 8.96 26.83
C TYR A 107 -14.21 8.62 26.01
N LYS A 108 -14.17 8.91 24.70
CA LYS A 108 -15.18 8.39 23.77
C LYS A 108 -15.10 6.87 23.75
N ASN A 109 -16.21 6.19 24.02
CA ASN A 109 -16.29 4.72 23.97
C ASN A 109 -16.45 4.28 22.51
N TYR A 110 -15.34 4.08 21.84
CA TYR A 110 -15.34 3.51 20.49
C TYR A 110 -15.29 1.98 20.54
N GLU A 111 -16.15 1.36 19.74
CA GLU A 111 -16.07 -0.04 19.34
C GLU A 111 -15.51 -0.12 17.93
N TYR A 112 -14.49 -0.95 17.75
CA TYR A 112 -13.81 -1.18 16.48
C TYR A 112 -14.22 -2.53 15.91
N PHE A 113 -14.30 -2.60 14.58
CA PHE A 113 -14.62 -3.83 13.85
C PHE A 113 -13.95 -3.85 12.48
N PHE A 114 -13.64 -5.05 11.99
CA PHE A 114 -13.08 -5.23 10.66
C PHE A 114 -14.08 -4.81 9.58
N SER A 115 -13.62 -4.06 8.58
CA SER A 115 -14.47 -3.48 7.55
C SER A 115 -14.06 -3.95 6.16
N HIS A 116 -14.59 -5.10 5.76
CA HIS A 116 -14.26 -5.74 4.48
C HIS A 116 -14.47 -4.79 3.28
N ASP A 117 -15.66 -4.21 3.15
CA ASP A 117 -15.99 -3.34 2.01
C ASP A 117 -15.12 -2.08 1.93
N ARG A 118 -14.82 -1.45 3.08
CA ARG A 118 -14.01 -0.23 3.11
C ARG A 118 -12.57 -0.51 2.74
N TYR A 119 -12.00 -1.59 3.25
CA TYR A 119 -10.64 -1.97 2.95
C TYR A 119 -10.50 -2.40 1.48
N ILE A 120 -11.41 -3.23 0.96
CA ILE A 120 -11.43 -3.62 -0.47
C ILE A 120 -11.52 -2.38 -1.35
N TYR A 121 -12.45 -1.48 -1.05
CA TYR A 121 -12.60 -0.23 -1.79
C TYR A 121 -11.31 0.61 -1.77
N LYS A 122 -10.67 0.74 -0.60
CA LYS A 122 -9.42 1.50 -0.44
C LYS A 122 -8.27 0.88 -1.23
N ILE A 123 -8.08 -0.43 -1.15
CA ILE A 123 -7.03 -1.14 -1.90
C ILE A 123 -7.29 -1.05 -3.40
N SER A 124 -8.52 -1.28 -3.86
CA SER A 124 -8.90 -1.10 -5.27
C SER A 124 -8.55 0.30 -5.77
N LYS A 125 -8.86 1.33 -4.99
CA LYS A 125 -8.55 2.72 -5.32
C LYS A 125 -7.05 2.98 -5.42
N ILE A 126 -6.25 2.46 -4.49
CA ILE A 126 -4.79 2.59 -4.50
C ILE A 126 -4.19 1.90 -5.72
N LEU A 127 -4.59 0.66 -5.99
CA LEU A 127 -4.14 -0.11 -7.15
C LEU A 127 -4.47 0.62 -8.46
N LYS A 128 -5.72 1.09 -8.63
CA LYS A 128 -6.15 1.88 -9.80
C LYS A 128 -5.36 3.16 -9.97
N GLN A 129 -5.04 3.85 -8.87
CA GLN A 129 -4.22 5.06 -8.92
C GLN A 129 -2.77 4.76 -9.33
N ASN A 130 -2.16 3.74 -8.74
CA ASN A 130 -0.80 3.31 -9.08
C ASN A 130 -0.70 2.85 -10.54
N ARG A 131 -1.69 2.12 -11.03
CA ARG A 131 -1.80 1.71 -12.44
C ARG A 131 -1.79 2.92 -13.37
N ARG A 132 -2.63 3.92 -13.10
CA ARG A 132 -2.69 5.16 -13.90
C ARG A 132 -1.36 5.92 -13.91
N ILE A 133 -0.68 5.98 -12.77
CA ILE A 133 0.64 6.59 -12.68
C ILE A 133 1.63 5.85 -13.57
N LEU A 134 1.71 4.52 -13.47
CA LEU A 134 2.61 3.71 -14.31
C LEU A 134 2.28 3.79 -15.80
N GLU A 135 1.01 3.83 -16.19
CA GLU A 135 0.61 4.05 -17.59
C GLU A 135 1.03 5.43 -18.10
N SER A 136 0.91 6.47 -17.27
CA SER A 136 1.37 7.81 -17.63
C SER A 136 2.89 7.85 -17.78
N GLU A 137 3.63 7.20 -16.88
CA GLU A 137 5.10 7.08 -16.97
C GLU A 137 5.53 6.29 -18.20
N LYS A 138 4.85 5.19 -18.52
CA LYS A 138 5.07 4.40 -19.74
C LYS A 138 4.89 5.28 -20.98
N THR A 139 3.79 6.02 -21.05
CA THR A 139 3.48 6.90 -22.19
C THR A 139 4.54 7.99 -22.37
N LEU A 140 4.99 8.61 -21.27
CA LEU A 140 6.07 9.61 -21.29
C LEU A 140 7.39 9.00 -21.74
N LEU A 141 7.71 7.80 -21.24
CA LEU A 141 8.94 7.10 -21.60
C LEU A 141 8.94 6.71 -23.07
N GLU A 142 7.83 6.18 -23.61
CA GLU A 142 7.69 5.79 -25.01
C GLU A 142 7.83 6.99 -25.94
N ASN A 143 7.13 8.09 -25.65
CA ASN A 143 6.93 9.17 -26.62
C ASN A 143 7.83 10.41 -26.42
N GLU A 144 8.18 10.75 -25.18
CA GLU A 144 8.80 12.05 -24.88
C GLU A 144 10.25 11.94 -24.44
N ILE A 145 10.56 11.03 -23.53
CA ILE A 145 11.89 10.91 -22.94
C ILE A 145 12.82 10.21 -23.93
N LEU A 146 13.93 10.82 -24.28
CA LEU A 146 14.89 10.26 -25.24
C LEU A 146 16.31 10.18 -24.68
N PHE A 147 16.65 11.06 -23.74
CA PHE A 147 17.99 11.14 -23.19
C PHE A 147 17.98 11.10 -21.66
N GLN A 148 19.07 10.64 -21.06
CA GLN A 148 19.29 10.64 -19.62
C GLN A 148 20.73 11.04 -19.29
N CYS A 149 20.92 11.82 -18.22
CA CYS A 149 22.24 12.06 -17.66
C CYS A 149 22.66 10.90 -16.75
N LYS A 150 23.81 10.27 -16.99
CA LYS A 150 24.34 9.18 -16.15
C LYS A 150 24.70 9.60 -14.72
N LYS A 151 25.07 10.87 -14.51
CA LYS A 151 25.56 11.35 -13.20
C LYS A 151 24.43 11.73 -12.26
N CYS A 152 23.38 12.37 -12.77
CA CYS A 152 22.27 12.89 -11.95
C CYS A 152 20.91 12.25 -12.27
N ASN A 153 20.87 11.26 -13.17
CA ASN A 153 19.67 10.52 -13.61
C ASN A 153 18.52 11.36 -14.20
N LYS A 154 18.71 12.67 -14.39
CA LYS A 154 17.73 13.55 -15.05
C LYS A 154 17.48 13.09 -16.47
N THR A 155 16.20 13.05 -16.84
CA THR A 155 15.73 12.70 -18.18
C THR A 155 15.39 13.94 -19.00
N TYR A 156 15.54 13.84 -20.31
CA TYR A 156 15.35 14.92 -21.27
C TYR A 156 14.61 14.39 -22.51
N ASN A 157 13.68 15.20 -23.01
CA ASN A 157 13.18 15.05 -24.37
C ASN A 157 14.16 15.68 -25.37
N TYR A 158 13.89 15.55 -26.66
CA TYR A 158 14.77 16.08 -27.70
C TYR A 158 15.01 17.59 -27.58
N ILE A 159 13.93 18.36 -27.38
CA ILE A 159 14.01 19.83 -27.29
C ILE A 159 14.87 20.24 -26.10
N ALA A 160 14.62 19.69 -24.92
CA ALA A 160 15.38 20.00 -23.72
C ALA A 160 16.85 19.55 -23.83
N ALA A 161 17.11 18.41 -24.46
CA ALA A 161 18.47 17.96 -24.73
C ALA A 161 19.19 18.94 -25.68
N MET A 162 18.53 19.33 -26.77
CA MET A 162 19.04 20.31 -27.74
C MET A 162 19.29 21.68 -27.11
N THR A 163 18.38 22.20 -26.29
CA THR A 163 18.56 23.46 -25.55
C THR A 163 19.77 23.42 -24.62
N ASN A 164 20.09 22.24 -24.07
CA ASN A 164 21.28 22.04 -23.25
C ASN A 164 22.50 21.59 -24.08
N ASN A 165 22.47 21.69 -25.41
CA ASN A 165 23.53 21.21 -26.33
C ASN A 165 23.93 19.75 -26.06
N PHE A 166 22.96 18.91 -25.70
CA PHE A 166 23.14 17.52 -25.28
C PHE A 166 24.16 17.36 -24.15
N CYS A 167 24.28 18.36 -23.28
CA CYS A 167 25.22 18.39 -22.17
C CYS A 167 24.49 18.48 -20.84
N CYS A 168 24.74 17.50 -19.97
CA CYS A 168 24.35 17.56 -18.56
C CYS A 168 25.52 17.03 -17.74
N CYS A 169 25.86 17.72 -16.66
CA CYS A 169 26.90 17.33 -15.70
C CYS A 169 28.18 16.80 -16.39
N GLU A 170 28.97 17.67 -17.03
CA GLU A 170 30.21 17.26 -17.73
C GLU A 170 29.99 16.33 -18.93
N LYS A 171 28.98 16.60 -19.77
CA LYS A 171 28.67 15.83 -21.01
C LYS A 171 28.27 14.36 -20.75
N ASN A 172 27.68 14.07 -19.61
CA ASN A 172 27.20 12.73 -19.25
C ASN A 172 25.79 12.41 -19.77
N MET A 173 25.30 13.13 -20.77
CA MET A 173 24.00 12.85 -21.38
C MET A 173 24.16 11.74 -22.43
N ILE A 174 23.31 10.71 -22.34
CA ILE A 174 23.25 9.61 -23.29
C ILE A 174 21.82 9.41 -23.78
N GLU A 175 21.68 8.78 -24.95
CA GLU A 175 20.39 8.24 -25.37
C GLU A 175 19.96 7.15 -24.39
N LEU A 176 18.70 7.22 -23.95
CA LEU A 176 18.16 6.31 -22.96
C LEU A 176 17.74 5.01 -23.65
N ASN A 177 18.31 3.88 -23.24
CA ASN A 177 17.76 2.58 -23.59
C ASN A 177 16.49 2.33 -22.76
N LYS A 178 15.33 2.54 -23.38
CA LYS A 178 14.02 2.45 -22.74
C LYS A 178 13.58 1.01 -22.47
N ASN A 179 14.14 0.02 -23.15
CA ASN A 179 13.60 -1.34 -23.18
C ASN A 179 13.51 -1.96 -21.78
N ASN A 180 14.59 -1.87 -20.99
CA ASN A 180 14.59 -2.43 -19.64
C ASN A 180 13.57 -1.73 -18.72
N LEU A 181 13.48 -0.40 -18.80
CA LEU A 181 12.52 0.38 -18.02
C LEU A 181 11.08 0.07 -18.41
N LEU A 182 10.80 -0.09 -19.71
CA LEU A 182 9.47 -0.49 -20.20
C LEU A 182 9.11 -1.91 -19.75
N ILE A 183 10.06 -2.84 -19.77
CA ILE A 183 9.86 -4.20 -19.23
C ILE A 183 9.53 -4.14 -17.74
N GLU A 184 10.24 -3.33 -16.95
CA GLU A 184 9.96 -3.16 -15.52
C GLU A 184 8.58 -2.53 -15.25
N ILE A 185 8.21 -1.50 -16.00
CA ILE A 185 6.89 -0.87 -15.87
C ILE A 185 5.78 -1.86 -16.23
N ASN A 186 5.90 -2.58 -17.34
CA ASN A 186 4.90 -3.57 -17.74
C ASN A 186 4.75 -4.67 -16.69
N LYS A 187 5.86 -5.20 -16.14
CA LYS A 187 5.81 -6.18 -15.04
C LYS A 187 5.04 -5.65 -13.82
N LYS A 188 5.25 -4.38 -13.45
CA LYS A 188 4.53 -3.75 -12.33
C LYS A 188 3.04 -3.56 -12.65
N ILE A 189 2.70 -3.21 -13.88
CA ILE A 189 1.31 -3.12 -14.34
C ILE A 189 0.64 -4.49 -14.26
N ASP A 190 1.28 -5.55 -14.78
CA ASP A 190 0.75 -6.92 -14.75
C ASP A 190 0.51 -7.39 -13.31
N GLN A 191 1.42 -7.08 -12.39
CA GLN A 191 1.25 -7.37 -10.95
C GLN A 191 0.06 -6.62 -10.32
N ILE A 192 -0.18 -5.37 -10.71
CA ILE A 192 -1.33 -4.60 -10.25
C ILE A 192 -2.62 -5.14 -10.84
N ASP A 193 -2.63 -5.48 -12.12
CA ASP A 193 -3.81 -6.00 -12.83
C ASP A 193 -4.24 -7.34 -12.24
N SER A 194 -3.30 -8.24 -11.95
CA SER A 194 -3.57 -9.48 -11.22
C SER A 194 -4.20 -9.24 -9.84
N LYS A 195 -3.72 -8.24 -9.08
CA LYS A 195 -4.31 -7.89 -7.77
C LYS A 195 -5.68 -7.24 -7.90
N LEU A 196 -5.90 -6.44 -8.93
CA LEU A 196 -7.21 -5.84 -9.20
C LEU A 196 -8.25 -6.91 -9.53
N GLU A 197 -7.88 -7.92 -10.32
CA GLU A 197 -8.74 -9.07 -10.61
C GLU A 197 -9.16 -9.80 -9.33
N ILE A 198 -8.22 -10.04 -8.41
CA ILE A 198 -8.52 -10.64 -7.10
C ILE A 198 -9.51 -9.75 -6.32
N VAL A 199 -9.21 -8.46 -6.19
CA VAL A 199 -10.02 -7.49 -5.44
C VAL A 199 -11.44 -7.35 -5.98
N GLU A 200 -11.63 -7.44 -7.30
CA GLU A 200 -12.93 -7.31 -7.95
C GLU A 200 -13.79 -8.59 -7.85
N ASN A 201 -13.18 -9.71 -7.46
CA ASN A 201 -13.84 -11.01 -7.26
C ASN A 201 -14.09 -11.37 -5.77
N LEU A 202 -13.58 -10.56 -4.84
CA LEU A 202 -13.80 -10.67 -3.39
C LEU A 202 -15.12 -10.01 -2.96
#